data_AF-A0AAQ0HL15-F1
#
_entry.id   AF-A0AAQ0HL15-F1
#
_cell.length_a   1.000
_cell.length_b   1.000
_cell.length_c   1.000
_cell.angle_alpha   90.00
_cell.angle_beta   90.00
_cell.angle_gamma   90.00
#
_symmetry.space_group_name_H-M   'P 1'
#
loop_
_entity.id
_entity.type
_entity.pdbx_description
1 polymer ?
#
loop_
_entity_poly.entity_id
_entity_poly.type
_entity_poly.pdbx_seq_one_letter_code
_entity_poly.pdbx_strand_id
1 'polypeptide(L)'
;MLEISPEKIAHVIIRAREYESGVNPWAHSGHRKGHGTQTELAEFIASLNEDEQASLVAVMWIGRDTFGPEDLDEAIETAKAERSTPTQDYLMGEPQLADYLEAGMEALGISPEDAEDALQRPV
;
A
#
# COMPACT_ATOMS: atom_id res chain seq x y z
N MET A 1 -1.81 -17.15 -2.51
CA MET A 1 -1.85 -16.77 -1.08
C MET A 1 -1.13 -15.44 -0.92
N LEU A 2 -1.61 -14.52 -0.08
CA LEU A 2 -0.91 -13.26 0.16
C LEU A 2 0.48 -13.52 0.75
N GLU A 3 1.51 -12.97 0.11
CA GLU A 3 2.90 -13.07 0.56
C GLU A 3 3.30 -11.87 1.43
N ILE A 4 2.40 -10.88 1.56
CA ILE A 4 2.52 -9.72 2.44
C ILE A 4 1.56 -9.85 3.62
N SER A 5 2.01 -9.43 4.81
CA SER A 5 1.13 -9.43 6.00
C SER A 5 0.10 -8.28 5.93
N PRO A 6 -1.12 -8.48 6.46
CA PRO A 6 -2.13 -7.43 6.55
C PRO A 6 -1.64 -6.16 7.25
N GLU A 7 -0.80 -6.31 8.28
CA GLU A 7 -0.21 -5.19 9.04
C GLU A 7 0.65 -4.27 8.15
N LYS A 8 1.40 -4.85 7.21
CA LYS A 8 2.20 -4.07 6.26
C LYS A 8 1.31 -3.33 5.26
N ILE A 9 0.22 -3.95 4.80
CA ILE A 9 -0.74 -3.28 3.91
C ILE A 9 -1.43 -2.13 4.66
N ALA A 10 -1.87 -2.34 5.90
CA ALA A 10 -2.45 -1.29 6.74
C ALA A 10 -1.48 -0.11 6.95
N HIS A 11 -0.20 -0.41 7.19
CA HIS A 11 0.84 0.63 7.27
C HIS A 11 0.94 1.46 5.97
N VAL A 12 0.91 0.80 4.81
CA VAL A 12 0.91 1.46 3.50
C VAL A 12 -0.34 2.32 3.32
N ILE A 13 -1.54 1.83 3.69
CA ILE A 13 -2.80 2.57 3.60
C ILE A 13 -2.72 3.89 4.38
N ILE A 14 -2.29 3.83 5.64
CA ILE A 14 -2.17 5.02 6.52
C ILE A 14 -1.24 6.05 5.88
N ARG A 15 -0.05 5.62 5.44
CA ARG A 15 0.96 6.51 4.85
C ARG A 15 0.54 7.03 3.48
N ALA A 16 -0.14 6.23 2.68
CA ALA A 16 -0.71 6.62 1.40
C ALA A 16 -1.76 7.72 1.60
N ARG A 17 -2.66 7.59 2.59
CA ARG A 17 -3.68 8.59 2.86
C ARG A 17 -3.10 9.92 3.36
N GLU A 18 -2.02 9.89 4.14
CA GLU A 18 -1.26 11.09 4.50
C GLU A 18 -0.60 11.75 3.28
N TYR A 19 -0.05 10.95 2.36
CA TYR A 19 0.55 11.43 1.11
C TYR A 19 -0.51 12.06 0.17
N GLU A 20 -1.63 11.37 -0.04
CA GLU A 20 -2.76 11.80 -0.90
C GLU A 20 -3.39 13.11 -0.42
N SER A 21 -3.54 13.26 0.90
CA SER A 21 -4.09 14.46 1.53
C SER A 21 -3.26 15.72 1.21
N GLY A 22 -1.97 15.57 0.92
CA GLY A 22 -1.04 16.69 0.70
C GLY A 22 -0.86 17.60 1.92
N VAL A 23 -1.50 17.27 3.04
CA VAL A 23 -1.41 18.00 4.30
C VAL A 23 -0.12 17.58 4.98
N ASN A 24 0.82 18.53 5.09
CA ASN A 24 1.97 18.38 5.97
C ASN A 24 1.62 19.00 7.34
N PRO A 25 1.41 18.23 8.42
CA PRO A 25 1.06 18.75 9.74
C PRO A 25 2.12 19.72 10.30
N TRP A 26 3.35 19.62 9.80
CA TRP A 26 4.49 20.45 10.18
C TRP A 26 4.81 21.57 9.18
N ALA A 27 3.93 21.87 8.21
CA ALA A 27 4.13 22.91 7.21
C ALA A 27 4.39 24.31 7.81
N HIS A 28 3.92 24.57 9.03
CA HIS A 28 4.13 25.83 9.76
C HIS A 28 5.57 26.02 10.28
N SER A 29 6.40 24.97 10.28
CA SER A 29 7.77 24.96 10.86
C SER A 29 8.87 25.48 9.92
N GLY A 30 8.55 25.85 8.67
CA GLY A 30 9.56 26.32 7.70
C GLY A 30 10.57 25.26 7.25
N HIS A 31 10.42 24.00 7.69
CA HIS A 31 11.13 22.86 7.14
C HIS A 31 10.62 22.60 5.72
N ARG A 32 11.54 22.58 4.75
CA ARG A 32 11.24 22.53 3.33
C ARG A 32 10.34 21.33 2.99
N LYS A 33 9.14 21.66 2.49
CA LYS A 33 8.41 20.98 1.40
C LYS A 33 8.33 19.45 1.48
N GLY A 34 7.23 18.93 2.05
CA GLY A 34 6.53 17.67 1.67
C GLY A 34 7.32 16.36 1.44
N HIS A 35 8.63 16.31 1.67
CA HIS A 35 9.51 15.20 1.29
C HIS A 35 9.65 14.12 2.37
N GLY A 36 9.02 14.26 3.54
CA GLY A 36 9.03 13.23 4.59
C GLY A 36 8.18 12.05 4.17
N THR A 37 6.86 12.24 4.22
CA THR A 37 5.86 11.17 4.01
C THR A 37 5.97 10.47 2.66
N GLN A 38 6.20 11.22 1.57
CA GLN A 38 6.39 10.62 0.24
C GLN A 38 7.64 9.73 0.19
N THR A 39 8.76 10.22 0.75
CA THR A 39 10.02 9.46 0.76
C THR A 39 9.89 8.25 1.67
N GLU A 40 9.27 8.39 2.85
CA GLU A 40 9.06 7.30 3.79
C GLU A 40 8.17 6.19 3.22
N LEU A 41 7.07 6.54 2.55
CA LEU A 41 6.21 5.56 1.88
C LEU A 41 6.97 4.84 0.75
N ALA A 42 7.70 5.59 -0.08
CA ALA A 42 8.50 5.03 -1.16
C ALA A 42 9.57 4.07 -0.64
N GLU A 43 10.30 4.48 0.40
CA GLU A 43 11.34 3.68 1.04
C GLU A 43 10.77 2.43 1.70
N PHE A 44 9.61 2.53 2.34
CA PHE A 44 8.92 1.38 2.92
C PHE A 44 8.56 0.36 1.83
N ILE A 45 7.87 0.79 0.77
CA ILE A 45 7.49 -0.10 -0.35
C ILE A 45 8.75 -0.69 -1.01
N ALA A 46 9.80 0.10 -1.20
CA ALA A 46 11.05 -0.37 -1.79
C ALA A 46 11.79 -1.39 -0.90
N SER A 47 11.58 -1.35 0.42
CA SER A 47 12.18 -2.28 1.38
C SER A 47 11.47 -3.64 1.45
N LEU A 48 10.24 -3.74 0.94
CA LEU A 48 9.51 -5.00 0.83
C LEU A 48 10.23 -5.93 -0.15
N ASN A 49 10.13 -7.24 0.07
CA ASN A 49 10.66 -8.21 -0.90
C ASN A 49 9.79 -8.25 -2.17
N GLU A 50 10.26 -8.91 -3.23
CA GLU A 50 9.58 -8.90 -4.53
C GLU A 50 8.18 -9.51 -4.48
N ASP A 51 8.00 -10.56 -3.68
CA ASP A 51 6.74 -11.25 -3.48
C ASP A 51 5.73 -10.38 -2.71
N GLU A 52 6.20 -9.67 -1.69
CA GLU A 52 5.42 -8.70 -0.93
C GLU A 52 4.99 -7.51 -1.80
N GLN A 53 5.89 -7.01 -2.63
CA GLN A 53 5.59 -5.94 -3.58
C GLN A 53 4.54 -6.36 -4.61
N ALA A 54 4.68 -7.57 -5.16
CA ALA A 54 3.70 -8.12 -6.09
C ALA A 54 2.33 -8.33 -5.43
N SER A 55 2.32 -8.84 -4.19
CA SER A 55 1.10 -8.98 -3.40
C SER A 55 0.42 -7.64 -3.14
N LEU A 56 1.19 -6.59 -2.83
CA LEU A 56 0.65 -5.25 -2.62
C LEU A 56 0.01 -4.67 -3.89
N VAL A 57 0.66 -4.87 -5.04
CA VAL A 57 0.10 -4.47 -6.35
C VAL A 57 -1.19 -5.24 -6.65
N ALA A 58 -1.20 -6.55 -6.41
CA ALA A 58 -2.38 -7.39 -6.63
C ALA A 58 -3.57 -6.94 -5.76
N VAL A 59 -3.34 -6.62 -4.48
CA VAL A 59 -4.40 -6.08 -3.59
C VAL A 59 -4.95 -4.77 -4.13
N MET A 60 -4.09 -3.84 -4.57
CA MET A 60 -4.52 -2.59 -5.19
C MET A 60 -5.35 -2.84 -6.46
N TRP A 61 -4.94 -3.79 -7.30
CA TRP A 61 -5.68 -4.16 -8.51
C TRP A 61 -7.04 -4.76 -8.22
N ILE A 62 -7.18 -5.56 -7.16
CA ILE A 62 -8.47 -6.09 -6.71
C ILE A 62 -9.38 -4.95 -6.25
N GLY A 63 -8.89 -4.02 -5.44
CA GLY A 63 -9.70 -2.92 -4.93
C GLY A 63 -10.13 -1.88 -5.96
N ARG A 64 -9.52 -1.86 -7.16
CA ARG A 64 -9.97 -1.08 -8.32
C ARG A 64 -10.72 -1.92 -9.37
N ASP A 65 -11.13 -3.14 -9.02
CA ASP A 65 -11.88 -4.07 -9.87
C ASP A 65 -11.14 -4.49 -11.16
N THR A 66 -9.80 -4.49 -11.17
CA THR A 66 -9.02 -5.05 -12.30
C THR A 66 -8.98 -6.58 -12.27
N PHE A 67 -8.95 -7.15 -11.07
CA PHE A 67 -9.02 -8.59 -10.81
C PHE A 67 -10.08 -8.85 -9.73
N GLY A 68 -10.66 -10.05 -9.71
CA GLY A 68 -11.52 -10.49 -8.62
C GLY A 68 -10.71 -11.00 -7.42
N PRO A 69 -11.29 -11.06 -6.21
CA PRO A 69 -10.65 -11.67 -5.05
C PRO A 69 -10.37 -13.18 -5.27
N GLU A 70 -11.17 -13.87 -6.08
CA GLU A 70 -10.89 -15.23 -6.52
C GLU A 70 -9.65 -15.37 -7.42
N ASP A 71 -9.23 -14.29 -8.09
CA ASP A 71 -8.11 -14.26 -9.04
C ASP A 71 -6.81 -13.76 -8.39
N LEU A 72 -6.74 -13.73 -7.06
CA LEU A 72 -5.59 -13.18 -6.32
C LEU A 72 -4.25 -13.78 -6.78
N ASP A 73 -4.19 -15.10 -6.94
CA ASP A 73 -2.95 -15.78 -7.36
C ASP A 73 -2.54 -15.36 -8.79
N GLU A 74 -3.49 -15.18 -9.71
CA GLU A 74 -3.24 -14.68 -11.06
C GLU A 74 -2.81 -13.21 -11.05
N ALA A 75 -3.43 -12.38 -10.21
CA ALA A 75 -3.06 -10.99 -10.03
C ALA A 75 -1.62 -10.85 -9.51
N ILE A 76 -1.19 -11.70 -8.57
CA ILE A 76 0.18 -11.73 -8.05
C ILE A 76 1.17 -12.15 -9.15
N GLU A 77 0.89 -13.24 -9.87
CA GLU A 77 1.75 -13.70 -10.98
C GLU A 77 1.88 -12.62 -12.07
N THR A 78 0.77 -11.96 -12.40
CA THR A 78 0.75 -10.85 -13.36
C THR A 78 1.56 -9.66 -12.85
N ALA A 79 1.43 -9.30 -11.57
CA ALA A 79 2.21 -8.22 -10.97
C ALA A 79 3.72 -8.52 -11.00
N LYS A 80 4.12 -9.78 -10.79
CA LYS A 80 5.53 -10.20 -10.92
C LYS A 80 6.00 -10.10 -12.37
N ALA A 81 5.18 -10.54 -13.32
CA ALA A 81 5.52 -10.55 -14.75
C ALA A 81 5.61 -9.14 -15.36
N GLU A 82 4.71 -8.23 -14.95
CA GLU A 82 4.62 -6.87 -15.49
C GLU A 82 5.51 -5.83 -14.77
N ARG A 83 6.29 -6.25 -13.77
CA ARG A 83 7.18 -5.40 -12.97
C ARG A 83 8.35 -4.84 -13.79
N SER A 84 8.05 -3.85 -14.63
CA SER A 84 8.99 -3.16 -15.52
C SER A 84 9.50 -1.84 -14.95
N THR A 85 8.81 -1.28 -13.97
CA THR A 85 9.19 -0.09 -13.19
C THR A 85 9.31 -0.44 -11.72
N PRO A 86 10.08 0.33 -10.92
CA PRO A 86 10.11 0.13 -9.48
C PRO A 86 8.70 0.25 -8.88
N THR A 87 8.32 -0.71 -8.04
CA THR A 87 6.93 -0.84 -7.55
C THR A 87 6.49 0.39 -6.77
N GLN A 88 7.38 0.98 -5.98
CA GLN A 88 7.08 2.20 -5.24
C GLN A 88 6.71 3.37 -6.16
N ASP A 89 7.37 3.50 -7.32
CA ASP A 89 7.07 4.58 -8.27
C ASP A 89 5.72 4.35 -8.96
N TYR A 90 5.40 3.08 -9.26
CA TYR A 90 4.11 2.68 -9.81
C TYR A 90 2.96 2.98 -8.84
N LEU A 91 3.09 2.51 -7.58
CA LEU A 91 2.05 2.68 -6.57
C LEU A 91 1.89 4.14 -6.15
N MET A 92 2.98 4.91 -5.98
CA MET A 92 2.88 6.34 -5.66
C MET A 92 2.32 7.19 -6.80
N GLY A 93 2.26 6.65 -8.02
CA GLY A 93 1.57 7.27 -9.15
C GLY A 93 0.05 7.12 -9.10
N GLU A 94 -0.48 6.24 -8.24
CA GLU A 94 -1.91 6.00 -8.08
C GLU A 94 -2.52 7.02 -7.09
N PRO A 95 -3.41 7.94 -7.54
CA PRO A 95 -3.93 9.01 -6.68
C PRO A 95 -4.87 8.56 -5.57
N GLN A 96 -5.42 7.34 -5.67
CA GLN A 96 -6.35 6.74 -4.73
C GLN A 96 -5.81 5.40 -4.19
N LEU A 97 -4.50 5.33 -4.02
CA LEU A 97 -3.82 4.12 -3.56
C LEU A 97 -4.40 3.61 -2.24
N ALA A 98 -4.63 4.49 -1.27
CA ALA A 98 -5.18 4.11 0.03
C ALA A 98 -6.57 3.49 -0.11
N ASP A 99 -7.46 4.15 -0.86
CA ASP A 99 -8.83 3.67 -1.08
C ASP A 99 -8.85 2.29 -1.77
N TYR A 100 -7.99 2.10 -2.78
CA TYR A 100 -7.91 0.80 -3.48
C TYR A 100 -7.30 -0.30 -2.63
N LEU A 101 -6.31 0.01 -1.78
CA LEU A 101 -5.77 -0.99 -0.85
C LEU A 101 -6.81 -1.38 0.22
N GLU A 102 -7.56 -0.42 0.75
CA GLU A 102 -8.67 -0.68 1.69
C GLU A 102 -9.73 -1.59 1.04
N ALA A 103 -10.21 -1.22 -0.15
CA ALA A 103 -11.20 -2.01 -0.89
C ALA A 103 -10.68 -3.41 -1.26
N GLY A 104 -9.41 -3.52 -1.64
CA GLY A 104 -8.78 -4.80 -1.95
C GLY A 104 -8.68 -5.72 -0.75
N MET A 105 -8.34 -5.20 0.43
CA MET A 105 -8.34 -6.00 1.65
C MET A 105 -9.75 -6.43 2.06
N GLU A 106 -10.74 -5.53 1.96
CA GLU A 106 -12.15 -5.85 2.25
C GLU A 106 -12.65 -6.97 1.32
N ALA A 107 -12.37 -6.88 0.02
CA ALA A 107 -12.73 -7.89 -0.97
C ALA A 107 -12.11 -9.26 -0.68
N LEU A 108 -10.90 -9.27 -0.09
CA LEU A 108 -10.21 -10.48 0.34
C LEU A 108 -10.66 -10.98 1.72
N GLY A 109 -11.61 -10.30 2.37
CA GLY A 109 -12.12 -10.64 3.70
C GLY A 109 -11.14 -10.32 4.84
N ILE A 110 -10.24 -9.35 4.62
CA ILE A 110 -9.23 -8.90 5.58
C ILE A 110 -9.66 -7.53 6.10
N SER A 111 -9.97 -7.44 7.40
CA SER A 111 -10.33 -6.15 8.01
C SER A 111 -9.07 -5.29 8.22
N PRO A 112 -9.05 -4.02 7.74
CA PRO A 112 -7.98 -3.07 8.07
C PRO A 112 -7.93 -2.75 9.57
N GLU A 113 -9.08 -2.67 10.25
CA GLU A 113 -9.17 -2.35 11.68
C GLU A 113 -8.51 -3.41 12.57
N ASP A 114 -8.60 -4.70 12.20
CA ASP A 114 -7.94 -5.80 12.93
C ASP A 114 -6.40 -5.75 12.78
N ALA A 115 -5.89 -5.17 11.69
CA ALA A 115 -4.46 -4.98 11.46
C ALA A 115 -3.91 -3.75 12.19
N GLU A 116 -4.74 -2.73 12.46
CA GLU A 116 -4.35 -1.54 13.22
C GLU A 116 -4.21 -1.80 14.73
N ASP A 117 -5.07 -2.61 15.35
CA ASP A 117 -5.00 -2.96 16.78
C ASP A 117 -3.68 -3.68 17.13
N ALA A 118 -3.10 -4.41 16.16
CA ALA A 118 -1.80 -5.07 16.30
C ALA A 118 -0.62 -4.08 16.37
N LEU A 119 -0.69 -2.96 15.65
CA LEU A 119 0.35 -1.92 15.65
C LEU A 119 0.38 -1.08 16.94
N GLN A 120 -0.73 -1.03 17.69
CA GLN A 120 -0.86 -0.23 18.90
C GLN A 120 -0.58 -0.98 20.21
N ARG A 121 -0.23 -2.28 20.19
CA ARG A 121 0.22 -2.99 21.39
C ARG A 121 1.72 -2.77 21.65
N PRO A 122 2.12 -1.97 22.66
CA PRO A 122 3.50 -2.01 23.13
C PRO A 122 3.76 -3.39 23.75
N VAL A 123 4.88 -4.00 23.35
CA VAL A 123 5.47 -5.19 23.99
C VAL A 123 6.02 -4.86 25.38
#